data_AF-Q0JBL5-F1
#
_entry.id   AF-Q0JBL5-F1
#
_cell.length_a   1.000
_cell.length_b   1.000
_cell.length_c   1.000
_cell.angle_alpha   90.00
_cell.angle_beta   90.00
_cell.angle_gamma   90.00
#
_symmetry.space_group_name_H-M   'P 1'
#
loop_
_entity.id
_entity.type
_entity.pdbx_description
1 polymer ?
#
loop_
_entity_poly.entity_id
_entity_poly.type
_entity_poly.pdbx_seq_one_letter_code
_entity_poly.pdbx_strand_id
1 'polypeptide(L)'
;MLPVAPTRQPLTASSWPRLAAAGPTPPRPNLPLNPAPPPPPPPPNPSPAAMLRRLAAAAPRAFFSSSTPHAPPPPAGYTQRREYGLVPMVIEHTSRGERAYDIFSRLLKERIVCIHGPITDDTASLVVAQLLFLESENPAKPVHLYINSPGGVVTAGLAIYDTMQYIRSPVTTLCIGQAASMASLLLAAGARGERRALPNARVMIHQPSGGASGQASDIAIHAKEILKVRDRLNKIYAKHTSQAIDRIEQCMERDMFMDPEEAHDWGLIDEVIEHRPVSLVSDAVGSDLPNLGGGGDGANKATDEPSPA
;
A
#
# COMPACT_ATOMS: atom_id res chain seq x y z
N MET A 1 -13.35 9.10 58.90
CA MET A 1 -14.25 10.12 58.31
C MET A 1 -13.94 10.24 56.83
N LEU A 2 -14.84 9.67 56.01
CA LEU A 2 -15.25 10.01 54.62
C LEU A 2 -15.82 8.71 54.01
N PRO A 3 -17.04 8.71 53.44
CA PRO A 3 -17.89 7.52 53.41
C PRO A 3 -17.76 6.70 52.12
N VAL A 4 -17.90 5.38 52.29
CA VAL A 4 -17.93 4.36 51.23
C VAL A 4 -19.32 4.32 50.59
N ALA A 5 -19.37 4.36 49.25
CA ALA A 5 -20.60 4.27 48.46
C ALA A 5 -21.17 2.83 48.46
N PRO A 6 -22.50 2.63 48.57
CA PRO A 6 -23.09 1.30 48.53
C PRO A 6 -23.49 0.85 47.12
N THR A 7 -23.16 -0.41 46.84
CA THR A 7 -23.50 -1.23 45.67
C THR A 7 -25.02 -1.36 45.49
N ARG A 8 -25.54 -1.15 44.27
CA ARG A 8 -26.96 -1.39 43.92
C ARG A 8 -27.13 -2.73 43.20
N GLN A 9 -28.04 -3.55 43.74
CA GLN A 9 -28.57 -4.78 43.15
C GLN A 9 -29.52 -4.48 41.96
N PRO A 10 -29.71 -5.43 41.01
CA PRO A 10 -30.62 -5.27 39.89
C PRO A 10 -32.06 -5.66 40.26
N LEU A 11 -33.05 -4.92 39.77
CA LEU A 11 -34.47 -5.30 39.86
C LEU A 11 -35.17 -5.23 38.51
N THR A 12 -36.08 -6.18 38.39
CA THR A 12 -36.75 -6.75 37.23
C THR A 12 -37.94 -5.95 36.71
N ALA A 13 -38.38 -6.30 35.50
CA ALA A 13 -39.52 -5.73 34.79
C ALA A 13 -40.86 -5.90 35.53
N SER A 14 -41.50 -4.78 35.89
CA SER A 14 -42.97 -4.70 36.10
C SER A 14 -43.41 -3.26 36.40
N SER A 15 -43.83 -2.49 35.37
CA SER A 15 -44.71 -1.32 35.56
C SER A 15 -45.27 -0.78 34.23
N TRP A 16 -46.17 -1.55 33.61
CA TRP A 16 -47.07 -1.03 32.57
C TRP A 16 -48.48 -0.89 33.16
N PRO A 17 -49.14 0.28 33.11
CA PRO A 17 -50.55 0.39 33.50
C PRO A 17 -51.49 -0.23 32.45
N ARG A 18 -52.54 -0.89 32.95
CA ARG A 18 -53.50 -1.75 32.25
C ARG A 18 -54.51 -0.97 31.38
N LEU A 19 -54.83 -1.57 30.23
CA LEU A 19 -55.98 -1.26 29.38
C LEU A 19 -57.31 -1.57 30.09
N ALA A 20 -58.27 -0.66 29.99
CA ALA A 20 -59.68 -0.90 30.26
C ALA A 20 -60.47 -0.92 28.94
N ALA A 21 -61.25 -1.99 28.74
CA ALA A 21 -62.14 -2.19 27.60
C ALA A 21 -63.47 -1.45 27.80
N ALA A 22 -63.98 -0.81 26.75
CA ALA A 22 -65.35 -0.33 26.64
C ALA A 22 -65.95 -0.79 25.29
N GLY A 23 -67.18 -1.27 25.33
CA GLY A 23 -67.84 -2.11 24.31
C GLY A 23 -68.25 -1.42 22.99
N PRO A 24 -69.03 -2.14 22.14
CA PRO A 24 -69.19 -1.82 20.73
C PRO A 24 -70.22 -0.71 20.50
N THR A 25 -69.88 0.26 19.65
CA THR A 25 -70.80 1.30 19.15
C THR A 25 -71.21 1.01 17.69
N PRO A 26 -72.49 1.19 17.33
CA PRO A 26 -73.02 0.83 16.01
C PRO A 26 -72.62 1.83 14.91
N PRO A 27 -72.60 1.41 13.63
CA PRO A 27 -72.13 2.26 12.53
C PRO A 27 -73.13 3.36 12.19
N ARG A 28 -72.63 4.59 11.98
CA ARG A 28 -73.41 5.72 11.45
C ARG A 28 -73.41 5.73 9.91
N PRO A 29 -74.52 6.15 9.27
CA PRO A 29 -74.66 6.15 7.80
C PRO A 29 -73.87 7.28 7.12
N ASN A 30 -73.36 6.99 5.91
CA ASN A 30 -72.62 7.90 5.04
C ASN A 30 -73.48 9.07 4.52
N LEU A 31 -73.03 10.30 4.76
CA LEU A 31 -73.52 11.52 4.09
C LEU A 31 -72.46 11.99 3.06
N PRO A 32 -72.86 12.43 1.86
CA PRO A 32 -71.91 12.84 0.82
C PRO A 32 -71.25 14.19 1.15
N LEU A 33 -69.92 14.26 0.96
CA LEU A 33 -69.11 15.47 1.07
C LEU A 33 -69.39 16.40 -0.12
N ASN A 34 -69.78 17.65 0.13
CA ASN A 34 -69.85 18.69 -0.91
C ASN A 34 -68.44 19.04 -1.43
N PRO A 35 -68.27 19.31 -2.74
CA PRO A 35 -66.98 19.69 -3.29
C PRO A 35 -66.57 21.12 -2.88
N ALA A 36 -65.27 21.33 -2.70
CA ALA A 36 -64.66 22.62 -2.35
C ALA A 36 -64.75 23.64 -3.52
N PRO A 37 -64.86 24.96 -3.25
CA PRO A 37 -64.90 25.98 -4.28
C PRO A 37 -63.55 26.13 -5.02
N PRO A 38 -63.54 26.59 -6.29
CA PRO A 38 -62.33 26.70 -7.09
C PRO A 38 -61.41 27.84 -6.62
N PRO A 39 -60.08 27.74 -6.87
CA PRO A 39 -59.11 28.74 -6.47
C PRO A 39 -59.21 30.04 -7.29
N PRO A 40 -58.76 31.19 -6.76
CA PRO A 40 -58.77 32.47 -7.47
C PRO A 40 -57.78 32.49 -8.65
N PRO A 41 -58.02 33.36 -9.67
CA PRO A 41 -57.15 33.45 -10.83
C PRO A 41 -55.76 34.03 -10.50
N PRO A 42 -54.72 33.69 -11.29
CA PRO A 42 -53.36 34.18 -11.05
C PRO A 42 -53.22 35.69 -11.33
N PRO A 43 -52.27 36.37 -10.68
CA PRO A 43 -52.02 37.79 -10.91
C PRO A 43 -51.44 38.05 -12.33
N PRO A 44 -51.64 39.26 -12.89
CA PRO A 44 -51.14 39.61 -14.22
C PRO A 44 -49.60 39.63 -14.27
N ASN A 45 -49.06 39.28 -15.44
CA ASN A 45 -47.62 39.23 -15.68
C ASN A 45 -46.94 40.61 -15.47
N PRO A 46 -45.78 40.67 -14.80
CA PRO A 46 -45.09 41.92 -14.53
C PRO A 46 -44.48 42.53 -15.81
N SER A 47 -44.38 43.86 -15.84
CA SER A 47 -43.83 44.62 -16.97
C SER A 47 -42.32 44.36 -17.17
N PRO A 48 -41.78 44.58 -18.39
CA PRO A 48 -40.38 44.28 -18.73
C PRO A 48 -39.34 44.94 -17.79
N ALA A 49 -39.69 46.08 -17.19
CA ALA A 49 -38.82 46.80 -16.27
C ALA A 49 -38.65 46.12 -14.90
N ALA A 50 -39.62 45.30 -14.46
CA ALA A 50 -39.52 44.53 -13.22
C ALA A 50 -38.69 43.23 -13.40
N MET A 51 -38.52 42.76 -14.64
CA MET A 51 -37.76 41.55 -14.97
C MET A 51 -36.23 41.80 -14.88
N LEU A 52 -35.79 43.01 -15.26
CA LEU A 52 -34.36 43.40 -15.24
C LEU A 52 -33.81 43.73 -13.84
N ARG A 53 -34.65 44.10 -12.87
CA ARG A 53 -34.22 44.32 -11.47
C ARG A 53 -34.20 43.06 -10.60
N ARG A 54 -34.77 41.95 -11.07
CA ARG A 54 -34.72 40.64 -10.37
C ARG A 54 -33.56 39.74 -10.80
N LEU A 55 -32.84 40.09 -11.87
CA LEU A 55 -31.66 39.36 -12.33
C LEU A 55 -30.37 39.70 -11.55
N ALA A 56 -30.39 40.73 -10.70
CA ALA A 56 -29.23 41.16 -9.90
C ALA A 56 -29.29 40.73 -8.42
N ALA A 57 -30.32 39.99 -7.99
CA ALA A 57 -30.50 39.56 -6.60
C ALA A 57 -30.95 38.10 -6.44
N ALA A 58 -30.67 37.26 -7.44
CA ALA A 58 -30.80 35.82 -7.33
C ALA A 58 -29.40 35.21 -7.27
N ALA A 59 -28.95 34.88 -6.06
CA ALA A 59 -27.80 33.99 -5.89
C ALA A 59 -28.05 32.73 -6.73
N PRO A 60 -27.03 32.21 -7.45
CA PRO A 60 -27.19 30.93 -8.12
C PRO A 60 -27.52 29.91 -7.02
N ARG A 61 -28.73 29.35 -7.07
CA ARG A 61 -29.06 28.15 -6.30
C ARG A 61 -28.08 27.09 -6.77
N ALA A 62 -27.04 26.90 -5.98
CA ALA A 62 -26.12 25.79 -6.04
C ALA A 62 -26.91 24.48 -6.14
N PHE A 63 -27.10 23.99 -7.35
CA PHE A 63 -27.32 22.56 -7.60
C PHE A 63 -25.96 21.87 -7.46
N PHE A 64 -25.37 21.96 -6.27
CA PHE A 64 -24.33 21.03 -5.86
C PHE A 64 -25.06 19.86 -5.21
N SER A 65 -25.35 18.85 -6.02
CA SER A 65 -25.53 17.51 -5.47
C SER A 65 -24.24 17.17 -4.75
N SER A 66 -24.30 17.03 -3.44
CA SER A 66 -23.22 16.45 -2.65
C SER A 66 -23.11 14.96 -2.98
N SER A 67 -22.67 14.64 -4.20
CA SER A 67 -22.02 13.36 -4.43
C SER A 67 -20.64 13.49 -3.80
N THR A 68 -20.54 12.97 -2.57
CA THR A 68 -19.25 12.48 -2.09
C THR A 68 -18.59 11.72 -3.23
N PRO A 69 -17.30 11.94 -3.53
CA PRO A 69 -16.60 11.02 -4.42
C PRO A 69 -16.76 9.64 -3.80
N HIS A 70 -17.53 8.77 -4.45
CA HIS A 70 -17.60 7.38 -4.08
C HIS A 70 -16.26 6.77 -4.50
N ALA A 71 -15.24 6.96 -3.66
CA ALA A 71 -14.13 6.06 -3.65
C ALA A 71 -14.76 4.67 -3.42
N PRO A 72 -14.56 3.70 -4.34
CA PRO A 72 -15.03 2.35 -4.09
C PRO A 72 -14.45 1.94 -2.73
N PRO A 73 -15.26 1.34 -1.84
CA PRO A 73 -14.71 0.77 -0.62
C PRO A 73 -13.56 -0.16 -1.02
N PRO A 74 -12.40 -0.11 -0.34
CA PRO A 74 -11.34 -1.07 -0.61
C PRO A 74 -11.96 -2.47 -0.56
N PRO A 75 -11.56 -3.38 -1.47
CA PRO A 75 -12.13 -4.72 -1.51
C PRO A 75 -12.10 -5.30 -0.09
N ALA A 76 -13.28 -5.73 0.38
CA ALA A 76 -13.45 -6.31 1.70
C ALA A 76 -12.50 -7.51 1.81
N GLY A 77 -11.37 -7.32 2.49
CA GLY A 77 -10.28 -8.29 2.49
C GLY A 77 -8.93 -7.74 2.97
N TYR A 78 -8.66 -6.43 2.86
CA TYR A 78 -7.51 -5.81 3.53
C TYR A 78 -7.87 -5.46 4.97
N THR A 79 -7.98 -6.47 5.82
CA THR A 79 -8.02 -6.27 7.28
C THR A 79 -6.79 -5.48 7.71
N GLN A 80 -7.00 -4.27 8.22
CA GLN A 80 -5.97 -3.45 8.89
C GLN A 80 -5.63 -4.00 10.28
N ARG A 81 -5.26 -5.28 10.35
CA ARG A 81 -4.68 -5.88 11.55
C ARG A 81 -3.56 -6.81 11.12
N ARG A 82 -2.33 -6.50 11.57
CA ARG A 82 -1.28 -7.50 11.66
C ARG A 82 -1.76 -8.53 12.67
N GLU A 83 -2.29 -9.65 12.19
CA GLU A 83 -2.63 -10.81 13.02
C GLU A 83 -1.53 -11.87 12.93
N TYR A 84 -0.28 -11.47 13.11
CA TYR A 84 0.65 -12.37 13.79
C TYR A 84 0.20 -12.33 15.26
N GLY A 85 -0.80 -13.15 15.62
CA GLY A 85 -1.41 -13.14 16.97
C GLY A 85 -0.37 -13.18 18.09
N LEU A 86 0.80 -13.78 17.83
CA LEU A 86 2.06 -13.66 18.56
C LEU A 86 3.23 -13.79 17.56
N VAL A 87 4.31 -13.02 17.74
CA VAL A 87 5.55 -13.20 16.96
C VAL A 87 6.38 -14.31 17.65
N PRO A 88 6.79 -15.38 16.94
CA PRO A 88 7.60 -16.43 17.52
C PRO A 88 8.94 -15.91 18.05
N MET A 89 9.36 -16.46 19.20
CA MET A 89 10.67 -16.20 19.81
C MET A 89 11.64 -17.32 19.43
N VAL A 90 12.89 -16.94 19.20
CA VAL A 90 14.00 -17.83 18.91
C VAL A 90 15.12 -17.61 19.92
N ILE A 91 15.75 -18.69 20.37
CA ILE A 91 16.88 -18.66 21.30
C ILE A 91 18.16 -18.84 20.50
N GLU A 92 19.08 -17.88 20.61
CA GLU A 92 20.43 -17.97 20.07
C GLU A 92 21.39 -18.39 21.19
N HIS A 93 22.02 -19.55 21.00
CA HIS A 93 23.07 -20.03 21.89
C HIS A 93 24.41 -19.47 21.41
N THR A 94 25.05 -18.65 22.23
CA THR A 94 26.41 -18.15 21.98
C THR A 94 27.35 -18.68 23.05
N SER A 95 28.67 -18.62 22.81
CA SER A 95 29.68 -18.97 23.81
C SER A 95 29.61 -18.12 25.09
N ARG A 96 28.90 -16.98 25.05
CA ARG A 96 28.68 -16.07 26.18
C ARG A 96 27.30 -16.25 26.85
N GLY A 97 26.53 -17.26 26.44
CA GLY A 97 25.20 -17.57 26.98
C GLY A 97 24.08 -17.50 25.94
N GLU A 98 22.84 -17.57 26.43
CA GLU A 98 21.63 -17.62 25.62
C GLU A 98 20.97 -16.23 25.53
N ARG A 99 20.48 -15.87 24.35
CA ARG A 99 19.69 -14.66 24.12
C ARG A 99 18.43 -15.01 23.35
N ALA A 100 17.29 -14.50 23.81
CA ALA A 100 16.02 -14.64 23.12
C ALA A 100 15.76 -13.42 22.23
N TYR A 101 15.39 -13.66 20.97
CA TYR A 101 14.99 -12.66 19.99
C TYR A 101 13.61 -13.02 19.44
N ASP A 102 12.80 -12.04 19.05
CA ASP A 102 11.72 -12.35 18.13
C ASP A 102 12.31 -12.64 16.74
N ILE A 103 11.57 -13.36 15.89
CA ILE A 103 12.09 -13.81 14.60
C ILE A 103 12.53 -12.64 13.69
N PHE A 104 11.88 -11.48 13.75
CA PHE A 104 12.27 -10.33 12.93
C PHE A 104 13.52 -9.65 13.47
N SER A 105 13.66 -9.52 14.80
CA SER A 105 14.91 -9.06 15.40
C SER A 105 16.09 -9.99 15.08
N ARG A 106 15.85 -11.31 15.01
CA ARG A 106 16.88 -12.26 14.58
C ARG A 106 17.28 -12.04 13.12
N LEU A 107 16.33 -11.75 12.23
CA LEU A 107 16.61 -11.41 10.82
C LEU A 107 17.34 -10.07 10.68
N LEU A 108 16.98 -9.06 11.49
CA LEU A 108 17.64 -7.76 11.46
C LEU A 108 19.12 -7.86 11.82
N LYS A 109 19.49 -8.79 12.71
CA LYS A 109 20.90 -9.10 13.02
C LYS A 109 21.67 -9.61 11.79
N GLU A 110 21.00 -10.30 10.88
CA GLU A 110 21.52 -10.71 9.57
C GLU A 110 21.31 -9.63 8.48
N ARG A 111 20.99 -8.39 8.90
CA ARG A 111 20.77 -7.23 8.02
C ARG A 111 19.60 -7.40 7.04
N ILE A 112 18.62 -8.23 7.39
CA ILE A 112 17.39 -8.42 6.61
C ILE A 112 16.29 -7.52 7.18
N VAL A 113 15.75 -6.64 6.35
CA VAL A 113 14.62 -5.75 6.66
C VAL A 113 13.42 -6.16 5.81
N CYS A 114 12.25 -6.35 6.43
CA CYS A 114 11.06 -6.82 5.73
C CYS A 114 10.01 -5.71 5.60
N ILE A 115 9.58 -5.42 4.37
CA ILE A 115 8.38 -4.64 4.08
C ILE A 115 7.26 -5.64 3.75
N HIS A 116 6.31 -5.78 4.66
CA HIS A 116 5.18 -6.68 4.51
C HIS A 116 3.85 -5.94 4.72
N GLY A 117 2.97 -6.00 3.73
CA GLY A 117 1.69 -5.30 3.73
C GLY A 117 1.78 -3.84 3.24
N PRO A 118 0.73 -3.03 3.49
CA PRO A 118 0.68 -1.66 2.99
C PRO A 118 1.81 -0.76 3.52
N ILE A 119 2.33 0.11 2.66
CA ILE A 119 3.30 1.14 3.06
C ILE A 119 2.56 2.32 3.68
N THR A 120 2.76 2.51 4.98
CA THR A 120 2.21 3.61 5.79
C THR A 120 3.35 4.40 6.44
N ASP A 121 3.03 5.54 7.05
CA ASP A 121 4.03 6.34 7.78
C ASP A 121 4.70 5.54 8.91
N ASP A 122 3.95 4.67 9.62
CA ASP A 122 4.51 3.78 10.65
C ASP A 122 5.48 2.76 10.05
N THR A 123 5.10 2.14 8.92
CA THR A 123 5.96 1.17 8.23
C THR A 123 7.23 1.85 7.74
N ALA A 124 7.11 3.03 7.14
CA ALA A 124 8.26 3.80 6.69
C ALA A 124 9.16 4.22 7.86
N SER A 125 8.59 4.70 8.97
CA SER A 125 9.35 5.08 10.16
C SER A 125 10.19 3.91 10.69
N LEU A 126 9.60 2.72 10.77
CA LEU A 126 10.32 1.51 11.20
C LEU A 126 11.41 1.10 10.22
N VAL A 127 11.14 1.11 8.91
CA VAL A 127 12.12 0.72 7.88
C VAL A 127 13.28 1.72 7.85
N VAL A 128 13.01 3.02 7.88
CA VAL A 128 14.03 4.08 7.92
C VAL A 128 14.91 3.92 9.17
N ALA A 129 14.31 3.69 10.35
CA ALA A 129 15.08 3.46 11.58
C ALA A 129 15.99 2.22 11.48
N GLN A 130 15.49 1.12 10.91
CA GLN A 130 16.29 -0.10 10.69
C GLN A 130 17.44 0.14 9.70
N LEU A 131 17.20 0.85 8.60
CA LEU A 131 18.24 1.18 7.62
C LEU A 131 19.37 2.01 8.23
N LEU A 132 19.03 3.06 8.99
CA LEU A 132 20.00 3.91 9.67
C LEU A 132 20.75 3.16 10.77
N PHE A 133 20.05 2.29 11.52
CA PHE A 133 20.68 1.42 12.51
C PHE A 133 21.71 0.49 11.87
N LEU A 134 21.33 -0.22 10.79
CA LEU A 134 22.23 -1.14 10.09
C LEU A 134 23.42 -0.43 9.45
N GLU A 135 23.23 0.77 8.93
CA GLU A 135 24.33 1.62 8.45
C GLU A 135 25.30 1.93 9.60
N SER A 136 24.80 2.32 10.78
CA SER A 136 25.63 2.67 11.94
C SER A 136 26.45 1.50 12.47
N GLU A 137 25.92 0.26 12.38
CA GLU A 137 26.62 -0.96 12.80
C GLU A 137 27.76 -1.32 11.84
N ASN A 138 27.49 -1.28 10.54
CA ASN A 138 28.52 -1.51 9.52
C ASN A 138 28.12 -0.88 8.19
N PRO A 139 28.68 0.28 7.81
CA PRO A 139 28.27 1.00 6.61
C PRO A 139 28.72 0.31 5.32
N ALA A 140 29.70 -0.60 5.37
CA ALA A 140 30.22 -1.29 4.19
C ALA A 140 29.43 -2.56 3.83
N LYS A 141 28.66 -3.12 4.77
CA LYS A 141 27.90 -4.35 4.53
C LYS A 141 26.54 -4.07 3.88
N PRO A 142 26.10 -4.89 2.90
CA PRO A 142 24.79 -4.73 2.27
C PRO A 142 23.65 -4.88 3.28
N VAL A 143 22.52 -4.23 2.99
CA VAL A 143 21.24 -4.45 3.67
C VAL A 143 20.29 -5.15 2.70
N HIS A 144 19.60 -6.18 3.18
CA HIS A 144 18.70 -6.98 2.37
C HIS A 144 17.24 -6.59 2.62
N LEU A 145 16.63 -5.89 1.68
CA LEU A 145 15.25 -5.43 1.77
C LEU A 145 14.29 -6.42 1.07
N TYR A 146 13.51 -7.14 1.88
CA TYR A 146 12.55 -8.13 1.39
C TYR A 146 11.16 -7.49 1.29
N ILE A 147 10.57 -7.54 0.10
CA ILE A 147 9.37 -6.77 -0.23
C ILE A 147 8.21 -7.72 -0.58
N ASN A 148 7.14 -7.63 0.21
CA ASN A 148 5.83 -8.21 -0.08
C ASN A 148 4.76 -7.14 0.23
N SER A 149 4.48 -6.27 -0.74
CA SER A 149 3.64 -5.11 -0.49
C SER A 149 2.79 -4.71 -1.71
N PRO A 150 1.51 -4.37 -1.49
CA PRO A 150 0.65 -3.79 -2.51
C PRO A 150 0.96 -2.29 -2.76
N GLY A 151 1.99 -1.73 -2.12
CA GLY A 151 2.27 -0.29 -2.12
C GLY A 151 1.55 0.43 -0.99
N GLY A 152 1.35 1.74 -1.14
CA GLY A 152 0.70 2.57 -0.12
C GLY A 152 0.97 4.05 -0.29
N VAL A 153 1.17 4.75 0.83
CA VAL A 153 1.34 6.21 0.88
C VAL A 153 2.64 6.62 0.18
N VAL A 154 2.53 7.51 -0.80
CA VAL A 154 3.66 7.94 -1.63
C VAL A 154 4.75 8.63 -0.81
N THR A 155 4.38 9.53 0.11
CA THR A 155 5.35 10.24 0.97
C THR A 155 6.12 9.29 1.88
N ALA A 156 5.43 8.30 2.47
CA ALA A 156 6.05 7.25 3.28
C ALA A 156 7.04 6.41 2.45
N GLY A 157 6.64 6.00 1.24
CA GLY A 157 7.52 5.26 0.34
C GLY A 157 8.73 6.09 -0.13
N LEU A 158 8.56 7.39 -0.39
CA LEU A 158 9.66 8.28 -0.75
C LEU A 158 10.65 8.49 0.41
N ALA A 159 10.21 8.48 1.67
CA ALA A 159 11.11 8.51 2.82
C ALA A 159 12.02 7.27 2.88
N ILE A 160 11.46 6.07 2.62
CA ILE A 160 12.24 4.83 2.51
C ILE A 160 13.21 4.93 1.32
N TYR A 161 12.70 5.33 0.15
CA TYR A 161 13.49 5.49 -1.07
C TYR A 161 14.70 6.40 -0.85
N ASP A 162 14.48 7.61 -0.36
CA ASP A 162 15.56 8.58 -0.14
C ASP A 162 16.57 8.05 0.88
N THR A 163 16.12 7.34 1.92
CA THR A 163 17.01 6.70 2.89
C THR A 163 17.87 5.60 2.24
N MET A 164 17.29 4.76 1.38
CA MET A 164 18.05 3.73 0.64
C MET A 164 19.15 4.35 -0.23
N GLN A 165 18.90 5.52 -0.83
CA GLN A 165 19.90 6.22 -1.64
C GLN A 165 20.89 7.03 -0.81
N TYR A 166 20.50 7.44 0.41
CA TYR A 166 21.28 8.30 1.30
C TYR A 166 22.36 7.53 2.07
N ILE A 167 22.02 6.34 2.56
CA ILE A 167 22.96 5.53 3.35
C ILE A 167 24.11 4.98 2.48
N ARG A 168 25.27 4.75 3.10
CA ARG A 168 26.44 4.16 2.43
C ARG A 168 26.29 2.67 2.14
N SER A 169 25.55 1.97 2.98
CA SER A 169 25.33 0.52 2.80
C SER A 169 24.51 0.27 1.54
N PRO A 170 25.00 -0.58 0.61
CA PRO A 170 24.20 -0.94 -0.55
C PRO A 170 22.93 -1.67 -0.12
N VAL A 171 21.77 -1.27 -0.66
CA VAL A 171 20.49 -1.92 -0.34
C VAL A 171 20.09 -2.85 -1.47
N THR A 172 20.13 -4.16 -1.22
CA THR A 172 19.67 -5.19 -2.15
C THR A 172 18.16 -5.36 -2.00
N THR A 173 17.43 -5.62 -3.08
CA THR A 173 15.97 -5.78 -3.01
C THR A 173 15.55 -7.16 -3.48
N LEU A 174 14.59 -7.78 -2.79
CA LEU A 174 14.01 -9.06 -3.18
C LEU A 174 12.48 -9.01 -3.11
N CYS A 175 11.81 -9.20 -4.24
CA CYS A 175 10.36 -9.34 -4.29
C CYS A 175 9.96 -10.77 -3.90
N ILE A 176 9.13 -10.89 -2.85
CA ILE A 176 8.58 -12.15 -2.34
C ILE A 176 7.06 -12.01 -2.33
N GLY A 177 6.37 -12.63 -3.29
CA GLY A 177 4.92 -12.51 -3.43
C GLY A 177 4.52 -11.33 -4.32
N GLN A 178 4.58 -10.09 -3.83
CA GLN A 178 4.28 -8.94 -4.69
C GLN A 178 5.06 -7.67 -4.37
N ALA A 179 5.29 -6.86 -5.40
CA ALA A 179 5.74 -5.48 -5.29
C ALA A 179 4.90 -4.62 -6.25
N ALA A 180 3.88 -3.95 -5.73
CA ALA A 180 2.99 -3.10 -6.52
C ALA A 180 3.12 -1.61 -6.14
N SER A 181 2.88 -0.71 -7.09
CA SER A 181 2.79 0.74 -6.84
C SER A 181 4.08 1.28 -6.18
N MET A 182 4.02 1.86 -4.98
CA MET A 182 5.21 2.32 -4.26
C MET A 182 6.20 1.19 -3.95
N ALA A 183 5.75 -0.06 -3.82
CA ALA A 183 6.63 -1.18 -3.54
C ALA A 183 7.46 -1.61 -4.77
N SER A 184 6.93 -1.49 -6.00
CA SER A 184 7.71 -1.73 -7.22
C SER A 184 8.75 -0.64 -7.44
N LEU A 185 8.46 0.61 -7.04
CA LEU A 185 9.46 1.68 -7.05
C LEU A 185 10.61 1.37 -6.09
N LEU A 186 10.31 0.92 -4.87
CA LEU A 186 11.33 0.51 -3.90
C LEU A 186 12.12 -0.71 -4.39
N LEU A 187 11.46 -1.69 -5.01
CA LEU A 187 12.12 -2.84 -5.64
C LEU A 187 13.14 -2.38 -6.69
N ALA A 188 12.72 -1.51 -7.61
CA ALA A 188 13.57 -0.98 -8.68
C ALA A 188 14.71 -0.11 -8.15
N ALA A 189 14.53 0.53 -6.99
CA ALA A 189 15.51 1.41 -6.35
C ALA A 189 16.65 0.71 -5.61
N GLY A 190 16.65 -0.62 -5.56
CA GLY A 190 17.77 -1.41 -5.02
C GLY A 190 19.07 -1.16 -5.78
N ALA A 191 20.19 -1.55 -5.17
CA ALA A 191 21.50 -1.47 -5.79
C ALA A 191 21.51 -2.20 -7.14
N ARG A 192 22.04 -1.56 -8.18
CA ARG A 192 22.07 -2.10 -9.54
C ARG A 192 22.84 -3.43 -9.57
N GLY A 193 22.24 -4.45 -10.19
CA GLY A 193 22.76 -5.82 -10.22
C GLY A 193 22.31 -6.67 -9.03
N GLU A 194 21.60 -6.09 -8.06
CA GLU A 194 21.18 -6.75 -6.82
C GLU A 194 19.67 -6.59 -6.55
N ARG A 195 18.88 -6.32 -7.59
CA ARG A 195 17.41 -6.27 -7.55
C ARG A 195 16.86 -7.60 -8.03
N ARG A 196 16.10 -8.30 -7.21
CA ARG A 196 15.70 -9.69 -7.49
C ARG A 196 14.21 -9.94 -7.26
N ALA A 197 13.68 -10.98 -7.90
CA ALA A 197 12.35 -11.51 -7.61
C ALA A 197 12.37 -13.04 -7.55
N LEU A 198 11.41 -13.61 -6.81
CA LEU A 198 11.13 -15.05 -6.84
C LEU A 198 10.22 -15.41 -8.04
N PRO A 199 10.20 -16.66 -8.51
CA PRO A 199 9.55 -17.05 -9.79
C PRO A 199 8.03 -16.90 -9.82
N ASN A 200 7.38 -16.84 -8.65
CA ASN A 200 5.93 -16.63 -8.54
C ASN A 200 5.57 -15.24 -8.00
N ALA A 201 6.55 -14.33 -7.94
CA ALA A 201 6.30 -12.97 -7.53
C ALA A 201 5.54 -12.22 -8.64
N ARG A 202 4.88 -11.13 -8.25
CA ARG A 202 4.19 -10.24 -9.20
C ARG A 202 4.61 -8.80 -8.98
N VAL A 203 5.00 -8.12 -10.05
CA VAL A 203 5.32 -6.70 -10.02
C VAL A 203 4.20 -5.92 -10.68
N MET A 204 3.85 -4.76 -10.15
CA MET A 204 2.85 -3.88 -10.78
C MET A 204 3.27 -2.43 -10.69
N ILE A 205 3.14 -1.70 -11.79
CA ILE A 205 3.34 -0.25 -11.87
C ILE A 205 2.05 0.42 -12.33
N HIS A 206 1.83 1.64 -11.83
CA HIS A 206 0.71 2.51 -12.20
C HIS A 206 1.02 3.95 -11.73
N GLN A 207 0.27 4.92 -12.24
CA GLN A 207 0.35 6.32 -11.81
C GLN A 207 -0.11 6.50 -10.34
N PRO A 208 0.34 7.57 -9.64
CA PRO A 208 -0.13 7.83 -8.29
C PRO A 208 -1.63 8.16 -8.28
N SER A 209 -2.34 7.62 -7.29
CA SER A 209 -3.74 7.91 -7.03
C SER A 209 -3.89 8.93 -5.90
N GLY A 210 -4.86 9.84 -6.02
CA GLY A 210 -5.22 10.79 -4.97
C GLY A 210 -6.54 11.51 -5.27
N GLY A 211 -6.97 12.37 -4.35
CA GLY A 211 -8.19 13.14 -4.51
C GLY A 211 -8.19 14.39 -3.63
N ALA A 212 -8.99 15.38 -4.00
CA ALA A 212 -9.19 16.61 -3.25
C ALA A 212 -10.65 17.07 -3.33
N SER A 213 -11.12 17.72 -2.27
CA SER A 213 -12.45 18.36 -2.20
C SER A 213 -12.31 19.68 -1.45
N GLY A 214 -13.18 20.66 -1.73
CA GLY A 214 -13.10 21.99 -1.13
C GLY A 214 -13.28 23.11 -2.15
N GLN A 215 -12.65 24.27 -1.90
CA GLN A 215 -12.72 25.40 -2.82
C GLN A 215 -12.05 25.06 -4.15
N ALA A 216 -12.51 25.70 -5.24
CA ALA A 216 -11.94 25.47 -6.57
C ALA A 216 -10.42 25.71 -6.60
N SER A 217 -9.95 26.73 -5.87
CA SER A 217 -8.51 27.02 -5.73
C SER A 217 -7.74 25.88 -5.06
N ASP A 218 -8.29 25.26 -4.01
CA ASP A 218 -7.64 24.17 -3.29
C ASP A 218 -7.57 22.91 -4.16
N ILE A 219 -8.65 22.58 -4.87
CA ILE A 219 -8.69 21.48 -5.82
C ILE A 219 -7.61 21.66 -6.90
N ALA A 220 -7.47 22.87 -7.46
CA ALA A 220 -6.45 23.17 -8.45
C ALA A 220 -5.02 23.04 -7.89
N ILE A 221 -4.79 23.45 -6.64
CA ILE A 221 -3.48 23.29 -5.96
C ILE A 221 -3.14 21.80 -5.82
N HIS A 222 -4.07 20.98 -5.33
CA HIS A 222 -3.83 19.54 -5.16
C HIS A 222 -3.68 18.80 -6.50
N ALA A 223 -4.45 19.17 -7.53
CA ALA A 223 -4.31 18.64 -8.87
C ALA A 223 -2.91 18.94 -9.46
N LYS A 224 -2.41 20.17 -9.26
CA LYS A 224 -1.05 20.53 -9.67
C LYS A 224 0.01 19.74 -8.92
N GLU A 225 -0.19 19.47 -7.63
CA GLU A 225 0.78 18.72 -6.83
C GLU A 225 0.84 17.24 -7.22
N ILE A 226 -0.29 16.57 -7.43
CA ILE A 226 -0.28 15.15 -7.85
C ILE A 226 0.37 14.96 -9.22
N LEU A 227 0.22 15.92 -10.14
CA LEU A 227 0.94 15.89 -11.43
C LEU A 227 2.46 15.99 -11.24
N LYS A 228 2.95 16.88 -10.35
CA LYS A 228 4.38 16.94 -10.03
C LYS A 228 4.89 15.65 -9.39
N VAL A 229 4.09 15.06 -8.50
CA VAL A 229 4.41 13.77 -7.87
C VAL A 229 4.54 12.71 -8.95
N ARG A 230 3.56 12.59 -9.86
CA ARG A 230 3.61 11.67 -11.00
C ARG A 230 4.90 11.86 -11.81
N ASP A 231 5.20 13.09 -12.23
CA ASP A 231 6.40 13.38 -13.02
C ASP A 231 7.69 13.02 -12.26
N ARG A 232 7.71 13.19 -10.93
CA ARG A 232 8.84 12.78 -10.08
C ARG A 232 8.99 11.26 -10.03
N LEU A 233 7.91 10.53 -9.80
CA LEU A 233 7.94 9.06 -9.75
C LEU A 233 8.36 8.47 -11.10
N ASN A 234 7.85 9.01 -12.21
CA ASN A 234 8.23 8.57 -13.55
C ASN A 234 9.73 8.75 -13.81
N LYS A 235 10.31 9.89 -13.37
CA LYS A 235 11.76 10.13 -13.44
C LYS A 235 12.56 9.15 -12.59
N ILE A 236 12.06 8.77 -11.41
CA ILE A 236 12.70 7.76 -10.56
C ILE A 236 12.68 6.39 -11.25
N TYR A 237 11.55 5.98 -11.82
CA TYR A 237 11.47 4.75 -12.61
C TYR A 237 12.42 4.77 -13.81
N ALA A 238 12.43 5.86 -14.58
CA ALA A 238 13.35 6.02 -15.72
C ALA A 238 14.82 5.90 -15.30
N LYS A 239 15.20 6.53 -14.16
CA LYS A 239 16.56 6.42 -13.59
C LYS A 239 16.97 4.97 -13.34
N HIS A 240 16.09 4.19 -12.70
CA HIS A 240 16.43 2.85 -12.24
C HIS A 240 16.27 1.77 -13.30
N THR A 241 15.29 1.93 -14.21
CA THR A 241 15.02 0.96 -15.28
C THR A 241 15.79 1.23 -16.56
N SER A 242 16.37 2.42 -16.70
CA SER A 242 17.01 2.90 -17.94
C SER A 242 16.05 2.98 -19.15
N GLN A 243 14.73 2.92 -18.91
CA GLN A 243 13.72 3.12 -19.94
C GLN A 243 13.58 4.61 -20.28
N ALA A 244 13.22 4.90 -21.53
CA ALA A 244 12.88 6.26 -21.94
C ALA A 244 11.65 6.78 -21.16
N ILE A 245 11.66 8.06 -20.79
CA ILE A 245 10.59 8.68 -19.98
C ILE A 245 9.21 8.54 -20.65
N ASP A 246 9.14 8.69 -21.97
CA ASP A 246 7.90 8.53 -22.73
C ASP A 246 7.31 7.11 -22.61
N ARG A 247 8.18 6.09 -22.56
CA ARG A 247 7.75 4.70 -22.35
C ARG A 247 7.24 4.48 -20.93
N ILE A 248 7.91 5.07 -19.93
CA ILE A 248 7.45 5.05 -18.53
C ILE A 248 6.06 5.68 -18.43
N GLU A 249 5.87 6.86 -19.00
CA GLU A 249 4.59 7.58 -18.98
C GLU A 249 3.45 6.77 -19.59
N GLN A 250 3.69 6.14 -20.74
CA GLN A 250 2.70 5.28 -21.40
C GLN A 250 2.36 4.04 -20.57
N CYS A 251 3.37 3.36 -20.02
CA CYS A 251 3.17 2.14 -19.23
C CYS A 251 2.54 2.40 -17.85
N MET A 252 2.74 3.59 -17.27
CA MET A 252 2.17 3.94 -15.96
C MET A 252 0.74 4.51 -16.05
N GLU A 253 0.21 4.77 -17.25
CA GLU A 253 -1.13 5.36 -17.40
C GLU A 253 -2.24 4.47 -16.80
N ARG A 254 -2.06 3.15 -16.81
CA ARG A 254 -2.96 2.16 -16.19
C ARG A 254 -2.15 1.11 -15.45
N ASP A 255 -2.85 0.29 -14.67
CA ASP A 255 -2.24 -0.85 -13.99
C ASP A 255 -1.57 -1.77 -15.01
N MET A 256 -0.26 -1.90 -14.92
CA MET A 256 0.55 -2.82 -15.70
C MET A 256 1.14 -3.85 -14.76
N PHE A 257 0.63 -5.07 -14.83
CA PHE A 257 1.15 -6.22 -14.10
C PHE A 257 2.23 -6.92 -14.93
N MET A 258 3.25 -7.41 -14.24
CA MET A 258 4.36 -8.16 -14.82
C MET A 258 4.62 -9.39 -13.97
N ASP A 259 4.85 -10.53 -14.62
CA ASP A 259 5.56 -11.65 -13.99
C ASP A 259 7.06 -11.29 -13.78
N PRO A 260 7.83 -12.12 -13.05
CA PRO A 260 9.23 -11.82 -12.75
C PRO A 260 10.11 -11.66 -14.01
N GLU A 261 9.89 -12.47 -15.02
CA GLU A 261 10.62 -12.46 -16.29
C GLU A 261 10.32 -11.17 -17.07
N GLU A 262 9.05 -10.79 -17.18
CA GLU A 262 8.62 -9.51 -17.76
C GLU A 262 9.21 -8.32 -17.00
N ALA A 263 9.24 -8.39 -15.67
CA ALA A 263 9.83 -7.34 -14.82
C ALA A 263 11.35 -7.23 -15.00
N HIS A 264 12.04 -8.34 -15.21
CA HIS A 264 13.46 -8.39 -15.55
C HIS A 264 13.71 -7.73 -16.90
N ASP A 265 13.00 -8.16 -17.94
CA ASP A 265 13.16 -7.66 -19.30
C ASP A 265 12.81 -6.17 -19.41
N TRP A 266 11.87 -5.70 -18.57
CA TRP A 266 11.52 -4.29 -18.48
C TRP A 266 12.53 -3.47 -17.67
N GLY A 267 13.41 -4.10 -16.89
CA GLY A 267 14.48 -3.46 -16.12
C GLY A 267 14.09 -3.05 -14.69
N LEU A 268 12.98 -3.55 -14.15
CA LEU A 268 12.58 -3.34 -12.73
C LEU A 268 13.44 -4.17 -11.77
N ILE A 269 13.90 -5.34 -12.23
CA ILE A 269 14.82 -6.22 -11.49
C ILE A 269 16.00 -6.62 -12.39
N ASP A 270 17.03 -7.20 -11.79
CA ASP A 270 18.24 -7.69 -12.44
C ASP A 270 18.26 -9.22 -12.57
N GLU A 271 17.52 -9.96 -11.74
CA GLU A 271 17.56 -11.43 -11.72
C GLU A 271 16.29 -12.05 -11.14
N VAL A 272 15.82 -13.15 -11.74
CA VAL A 272 14.83 -14.06 -11.15
C VAL A 272 15.58 -15.20 -10.46
N ILE A 273 15.38 -15.39 -9.16
CA ILE A 273 16.09 -16.42 -8.38
C ILE A 273 15.15 -17.54 -7.93
N GLU A 274 15.45 -18.78 -8.31
CA GLU A 274 14.70 -19.97 -7.86
C GLU A 274 15.23 -20.50 -6.52
N HIS A 275 16.55 -20.44 -6.36
CA HIS A 275 17.25 -20.95 -5.20
C HIS A 275 18.14 -19.87 -4.60
N ARG A 276 18.28 -19.89 -3.28
CA ARG A 276 19.19 -18.98 -2.59
C ARG A 276 20.63 -19.31 -3.01
N PRO A 277 21.39 -18.34 -3.56
CA PRO A 277 22.80 -18.54 -3.86
C PRO A 277 23.57 -18.97 -2.60
N VAL A 278 24.41 -20.00 -2.73
CA VAL A 278 25.22 -20.52 -1.61
C VAL A 278 26.12 -19.44 -1.00
N SER A 279 26.59 -18.50 -1.82
CA SER A 279 27.38 -17.33 -1.40
C SER A 279 26.64 -16.37 -0.45
N LEU A 280 25.31 -16.42 -0.39
CA LEU A 280 24.48 -15.64 0.55
C LEU A 280 24.10 -16.42 1.81
N VAL A 281 24.60 -17.65 1.96
CA VAL A 281 24.36 -18.56 3.11
C VAL A 281 25.64 -18.80 3.92
N SER A 282 26.79 -18.34 3.44
CA SER A 282 28.11 -18.65 4.03
C SER A 282 28.30 -18.15 5.47
N ASP A 283 27.52 -17.16 5.90
CA ASP A 283 27.55 -16.65 7.28
C ASP A 283 26.84 -17.61 8.27
N ALA A 284 25.99 -18.52 7.78
CA ALA A 284 25.18 -19.43 8.60
C ALA A 284 25.75 -20.85 8.71
N VAL A 285 26.60 -21.28 7.77
CA VAL A 285 27.21 -22.62 7.77
C VAL A 285 28.70 -22.45 7.97
N GLY A 286 29.18 -22.69 9.20
CA GLY A 286 30.61 -22.81 9.45
C GLY A 286 31.20 -23.87 8.51
N SER A 287 32.06 -23.43 7.59
CA SER A 287 33.06 -24.16 6.80
C SER A 287 32.80 -25.58 6.25
N ASP A 288 31.59 -26.13 6.28
CA ASP A 288 31.31 -27.52 5.95
C ASP A 288 30.28 -27.65 4.81
N LEU A 289 30.55 -27.03 3.66
CA LEU A 289 29.92 -27.44 2.40
C LEU A 289 30.96 -28.17 1.53
N PRO A 290 30.68 -29.40 1.08
CA PRO A 290 31.57 -30.08 0.16
C PRO A 290 31.64 -29.31 -1.15
N ASN A 291 32.87 -29.08 -1.61
CA ASN A 291 33.22 -28.43 -2.86
C ASN A 291 32.56 -29.17 -4.04
N LEU A 292 31.38 -28.70 -4.47
CA LEU A 292 30.84 -29.04 -5.78
C LEU A 292 31.57 -28.15 -6.80
N GLY A 293 32.82 -28.56 -7.06
CA GLY A 293 33.71 -27.96 -8.03
C GLY A 293 33.14 -28.02 -9.45
N GLY A 294 33.49 -27.01 -10.23
CA GLY A 294 33.04 -26.79 -11.59
C GLY A 294 33.24 -27.99 -12.51
N GLY A 295 32.18 -28.32 -13.26
CA GLY A 295 32.26 -29.16 -14.45
C GLY A 295 32.94 -28.38 -15.57
N GLY A 296 34.27 -28.50 -15.64
CA GLY A 296 35.02 -28.13 -16.82
C GLY A 296 34.74 -29.09 -17.97
N ASP A 297 34.27 -28.53 -19.08
CA ASP A 297 34.28 -29.19 -20.39
C ASP A 297 35.70 -29.64 -20.74
N GLY A 298 35.86 -30.93 -21.01
CA GLY A 298 37.12 -31.46 -21.52
C GLY A 298 37.17 -32.98 -21.62
N ALA A 299 36.66 -33.54 -22.71
CA ALA A 299 37.28 -34.69 -23.39
C ALA A 299 36.51 -35.09 -24.66
N ASN A 300 37.03 -34.70 -25.84
CA ASN A 300 37.40 -35.69 -26.85
C ASN A 300 38.20 -35.04 -27.98
N LYS A 301 39.53 -35.19 -27.92
CA LYS A 301 40.40 -35.13 -29.09
C LYS A 301 41.45 -36.22 -28.92
N ALA A 302 41.13 -37.42 -29.42
CA ALA A 302 42.10 -38.50 -29.56
C ALA A 302 42.93 -38.22 -30.82
N THR A 303 44.22 -38.04 -30.60
CA THR A 303 45.28 -37.99 -31.60
C THR A 303 45.66 -39.41 -32.01
N ASP A 304 45.69 -39.69 -33.31
CA ASP A 304 46.46 -40.81 -33.86
C ASP A 304 47.21 -40.28 -35.10
N GLU A 305 48.52 -40.06 -34.96
CA GLU A 305 49.45 -39.96 -36.08
C GLU A 305 50.35 -41.21 -36.07
N PRO A 306 50.65 -41.81 -37.24
CA PRO A 306 51.56 -42.96 -37.32
C PRO A 306 53.02 -42.48 -37.44
N SER A 307 53.93 -43.20 -36.77
CA SER A 307 55.38 -43.07 -36.95
C SER A 307 55.94 -44.11 -37.94
N PRO A 308 57.13 -43.86 -38.55
CA PRO A 308 57.42 -44.30 -39.91
C PRO A 308 58.31 -45.55 -40.00
N ALA A 309 58.13 -46.33 -41.07
CA ALA A 309 59.14 -46.99 -41.90
C ALA A 309 58.48 -47.55 -43.17
#